data_AF-A0A7K3YF40-F1
#
_entry.id   AF-A0A7K3YF40-F1
#
_cell.length_a   1.000
_cell.length_b   1.000
_cell.length_c   1.000
_cell.angle_alpha   90.00
_cell.angle_beta   90.00
_cell.angle_gamma   90.00
#
_symmetry.space_group_name_H-M   'P 1'
#
loop_
_entity.id
_entity.type
_entity.pdbx_description
1 polymer ?
#
loop_
_entity_poly.entity_id
_entity_poly.type
_entity_poly.pdbx_seq_one_letter_code
_entity_poly.pdbx_strand_id
1 'polypeptide(L)'
;PLVTETTAIETETPAATETTTVAGEQTTTAAGGETTSVDLAAENLAFDTDTITVPAGADVTVNFDNEDNGIPHNFAVYTDSSASQSIFVGDTITGPETTTYTFTAPSEPGTYFFRCDIHPQQMTGDFIVQ
;
A
#
# COMPACT_ATOMS: atom_id res chain seq x y z
N PRO A 1 25.15 41.32 51.04
CA PRO A 1 26.51 41.26 51.59
C PRO A 1 26.71 40.02 52.48
N LEU A 2 27.84 39.37 52.25
CA LEU A 2 28.59 38.46 53.12
C LEU A 2 28.13 36.98 53.25
N VAL A 3 28.99 36.17 52.63
CA VAL A 3 29.18 34.72 52.61
C VAL A 3 29.88 34.25 53.89
N THR A 4 29.67 33.00 54.31
CA THR A 4 30.65 32.21 55.10
C THR A 4 30.30 30.71 54.93
N GLU A 5 31.00 29.93 54.08
CA GLU A 5 32.15 29.02 54.39
C GLU A 5 31.69 27.59 54.78
N THR A 6 32.36 26.44 54.53
CA THR A 6 33.76 26.13 54.15
C THR A 6 33.85 24.65 53.65
N THR A 7 34.76 24.38 52.69
CA THR A 7 35.78 23.27 52.56
C THR A 7 35.45 21.79 52.93
N ALA A 8 36.02 20.69 52.38
CA ALA A 8 36.70 20.25 51.14
C ALA A 8 37.14 18.77 51.33
N ILE A 9 37.31 18.01 50.23
CA ILE A 9 38.16 16.79 49.95
C ILE A 9 38.00 15.51 50.83
N GLU A 10 38.18 14.25 50.40
CA GLU A 10 38.75 13.60 49.20
C GLU A 10 38.33 12.11 49.12
N THR A 11 38.48 11.54 47.91
CA THR A 11 38.72 10.12 47.51
C THR A 11 37.87 8.95 48.06
N GLU A 12 37.29 8.13 47.18
CA GLU A 12 37.80 6.78 46.80
C GLU A 12 37.12 6.25 45.52
N THR A 13 37.90 5.62 44.64
CA THR A 13 37.47 4.81 43.48
C THR A 13 37.72 3.34 43.83
N PRO A 14 36.79 2.40 43.58
CA PRO A 14 36.93 1.47 42.43
C PRO A 14 35.59 1.16 41.73
N ALA A 15 35.50 1.22 40.40
CA ALA A 15 35.76 0.13 39.44
C ALA A 15 34.75 -1.06 39.49
N ALA A 16 33.80 -1.05 38.53
CA ALA A 16 33.32 -2.20 37.75
C ALA A 16 32.38 -1.65 36.63
N THR A 17 32.75 -1.65 35.34
CA THR A 17 32.35 -2.65 34.29
C THR A 17 30.84 -2.96 34.35
N GLU A 18 30.00 -2.78 33.34
CA GLU A 18 30.01 -3.29 31.95
C GLU A 18 28.95 -2.49 31.14
N THR A 19 29.27 -2.00 29.94
CA THR A 19 29.01 -2.62 28.63
C THR A 19 27.57 -2.42 28.10
N THR A 20 27.52 -1.90 26.88
CA THR A 20 26.44 -1.96 25.87
C THR A 20 25.48 -0.77 25.85
N THR A 21 25.92 0.30 25.20
CA THR A 21 25.03 1.11 24.37
C THR A 21 24.53 0.23 23.23
N VAL A 22 23.33 -0.33 23.38
CA VAL A 22 22.63 -0.93 22.24
C VAL A 22 22.16 0.23 21.38
N ALA A 23 22.72 0.29 20.17
CA ALA A 23 22.15 1.04 19.08
C ALA A 23 20.67 0.66 18.98
N GLY A 24 19.80 1.66 19.08
CA GLY A 24 18.41 1.52 18.66
C GLY A 24 18.42 1.35 17.15
N GLU A 25 18.66 0.12 16.70
CA GLU A 25 18.35 -0.30 15.35
C GLU A 25 16.84 -0.08 15.21
N GLN A 26 16.50 0.88 14.35
CA GLN A 26 15.14 1.15 13.95
C GLN A 26 14.48 -0.18 13.60
N THR A 27 13.55 -0.61 14.44
CA THR A 27 12.51 -1.53 13.99
C THR A 27 11.78 -0.82 12.88
N THR A 28 12.17 -1.10 11.64
CA THR A 28 11.28 -0.93 10.50
C THR A 28 10.07 -1.79 10.82
N THR A 29 9.04 -1.18 11.38
CA THR A 29 7.70 -1.76 11.43
C THR A 29 7.36 -2.09 9.99
N ALA A 30 7.46 -3.37 9.62
CA ALA A 30 6.72 -3.86 8.48
C ALA A 30 5.26 -3.52 8.81
N ALA A 31 4.73 -2.50 8.15
CA ALA A 31 3.33 -2.18 8.19
C ALA A 31 2.63 -3.41 7.62
N GLY A 32 2.13 -4.28 8.49
CA GLY A 32 1.12 -5.25 8.09
C GLY A 32 -0.12 -4.45 7.77
N GLY A 33 -0.23 -4.04 6.50
CA GLY A 33 -1.43 -3.39 5.99
C GLY A 33 -2.63 -4.30 6.23
N GLU A 34 -3.79 -3.71 6.46
CA GLU A 34 -5.02 -4.49 6.48
C GLU A 34 -5.16 -5.24 5.15
N THR A 35 -5.45 -6.54 5.19
CA THR A 35 -5.67 -7.31 3.97
C THR A 35 -7.09 -7.09 3.46
N THR A 36 -7.25 -6.65 2.21
CA THR A 36 -8.56 -6.41 1.58
C THR A 36 -8.71 -7.29 0.35
N SER A 37 -9.85 -7.96 0.22
CA SER A 37 -10.21 -8.74 -0.97
C SER A 37 -11.28 -8.00 -1.78
N VAL A 38 -11.12 -7.97 -3.09
CA VAL A 38 -12.05 -7.38 -4.06
C VAL A 38 -12.38 -8.44 -5.09
N ASP A 39 -13.66 -8.71 -5.31
CA ASP A 39 -14.11 -9.48 -6.46
C ASP A 39 -14.48 -8.49 -7.57
N LEU A 40 -13.96 -8.71 -8.78
CA LEU A 40 -14.16 -7.81 -9.92
C LEU A 40 -14.40 -8.65 -11.16
N ALA A 41 -15.55 -8.46 -11.80
CA ALA A 41 -15.89 -9.14 -13.05
C ALA A 41 -15.78 -8.19 -14.24
N ALA A 42 -15.41 -8.74 -15.40
CA ALA A 42 -15.47 -8.08 -16.69
C ALA A 42 -16.44 -8.81 -17.61
N GLU A 43 -17.54 -8.15 -17.98
CA GLU A 43 -18.55 -8.67 -18.89
C GLU A 43 -19.07 -7.52 -19.79
N ASN A 44 -19.30 -7.79 -21.07
CA ASN A 44 -19.81 -6.85 -22.05
C ASN A 44 -18.96 -5.56 -22.17
N LEU A 45 -17.63 -5.68 -22.13
CA LEU A 45 -16.69 -4.54 -22.14
C LEU A 45 -16.91 -3.53 -20.99
N ALA A 46 -17.36 -4.02 -19.83
CA ALA A 46 -17.54 -3.24 -18.61
C ALA A 46 -17.00 -4.01 -17.41
N PHE A 47 -16.53 -3.28 -16.40
CA PHE A 47 -16.40 -3.84 -15.07
C PHE A 47 -17.80 -3.87 -14.41
N ASP A 48 -18.04 -4.83 -13.52
CA ASP A 48 -19.30 -4.95 -12.77
C ASP A 48 -19.47 -3.87 -11.67
N THR A 49 -18.41 -3.11 -11.39
CA THR A 49 -18.43 -1.91 -10.54
C THR A 49 -17.64 -0.76 -11.17
N ASP A 50 -18.05 0.48 -10.85
CA ASP A 50 -17.33 1.71 -11.18
C ASP A 50 -16.52 2.26 -10.00
N THR A 51 -16.64 1.64 -8.82
CA THR A 51 -16.00 2.12 -7.58
C THR A 51 -15.44 0.93 -6.79
N ILE A 52 -14.19 1.06 -6.36
CA ILE A 52 -13.54 0.13 -5.42
C ILE A 52 -13.02 0.96 -4.25
N THR A 53 -13.38 0.59 -3.02
CA THR A 53 -12.91 1.28 -1.80
C THR A 53 -12.07 0.34 -0.95
N VAL A 54 -10.87 0.78 -0.58
CA VAL A 54 -9.92 0.00 0.25
C VAL A 54 -9.30 0.87 1.35
N PRO A 55 -8.77 0.27 2.43
CA PRO A 55 -8.01 1.00 3.43
C PRO A 55 -6.67 1.54 2.89
N ALA A 56 -6.22 2.67 3.42
CA ALA A 56 -4.88 3.21 3.16
C ALA A 56 -3.77 2.21 3.52
N GLY A 57 -2.88 1.94 2.56
CA GLY A 57 -1.77 1.01 2.71
C GLY A 57 -2.17 -0.46 2.83
N ALA A 58 -3.42 -0.81 2.51
CA ALA A 58 -3.89 -2.19 2.54
C ALA A 58 -3.14 -3.08 1.54
N ASP A 59 -2.94 -4.35 1.90
CA ASP A 59 -2.58 -5.39 0.94
C ASP A 59 -3.85 -5.86 0.23
N VAL A 60 -4.02 -5.44 -1.02
CA VAL A 60 -5.20 -5.69 -1.83
C VAL A 60 -5.02 -6.96 -2.65
N THR A 61 -6.00 -7.84 -2.59
CA THR A 61 -6.15 -9.00 -3.47
C THR A 61 -7.38 -8.81 -4.34
N VAL A 62 -7.22 -8.75 -5.65
CA VAL A 62 -8.34 -8.67 -6.61
C VAL A 62 -8.52 -10.05 -7.25
N ASN A 63 -9.67 -10.67 -7.03
CA ASN A 63 -10.11 -11.86 -7.75
C ASN A 63 -10.81 -11.39 -9.03
N PHE A 64 -10.08 -11.42 -10.13
CA PHE A 64 -10.55 -10.92 -11.41
C PHE A 64 -11.14 -12.05 -12.25
N ASP A 65 -12.41 -11.90 -12.65
CA ASP A 65 -13.12 -12.82 -13.53
C ASP A 65 -13.37 -12.14 -14.88
N ASN A 66 -12.71 -12.61 -15.94
CA ASN A 66 -12.99 -12.14 -17.29
C ASN A 66 -13.98 -13.09 -17.94
N GLU A 67 -15.25 -12.67 -18.04
CA GLU A 67 -16.34 -13.45 -18.60
C GLU A 67 -16.50 -13.26 -20.13
N ASP A 68 -15.86 -12.24 -20.71
CA ASP A 68 -15.96 -11.93 -22.14
C ASP A 68 -15.18 -12.95 -23.01
N ASN A 69 -15.91 -13.74 -23.80
CA ASN A 69 -15.31 -14.78 -24.64
C ASN A 69 -14.35 -14.23 -25.71
N GLY A 70 -13.08 -14.61 -25.61
CA GLY A 70 -12.03 -14.24 -26.55
C GLY A 70 -11.57 -12.78 -26.45
N ILE A 71 -12.03 -12.04 -25.44
CA ILE A 71 -11.68 -10.63 -25.25
C ILE A 71 -10.63 -10.51 -24.13
N PRO A 72 -9.47 -9.87 -24.40
CA PRO A 72 -8.46 -9.68 -23.38
C PRO A 72 -8.79 -8.49 -22.48
N HIS A 73 -8.70 -8.69 -21.16
CA HIS A 73 -8.87 -7.65 -20.15
C HIS A 73 -7.78 -7.73 -19.08
N ASN A 74 -7.52 -6.60 -18.45
CA ASN A 74 -6.70 -6.49 -17.24
C ASN A 74 -7.33 -5.49 -16.27
N PHE A 75 -6.78 -5.43 -15.07
CA PHE A 75 -7.07 -4.40 -14.08
C PHE A 75 -5.78 -3.64 -13.76
N ALA A 76 -5.82 -2.31 -13.87
CA ALA A 76 -4.70 -1.43 -13.57
C ALA A 76 -5.18 -0.22 -12.75
N VAL A 77 -4.33 0.24 -11.84
CA VAL A 77 -4.57 1.39 -10.95
C VAL A 77 -3.52 2.47 -11.20
N TYR A 78 -3.95 3.72 -11.31
CA TYR A 78 -3.17 4.91 -11.63
C TYR A 78 -3.46 6.04 -10.65
N THR A 79 -2.56 7.02 -10.60
CA THR A 79 -2.77 8.24 -9.80
C THR A 79 -4.03 9.00 -10.19
N ASP A 80 -4.33 9.03 -11.49
CA ASP A 80 -5.46 9.74 -12.07
C ASP A 80 -5.76 9.23 -13.49
N SER A 81 -6.82 9.77 -14.11
CA SER A 81 -7.32 9.36 -15.42
C SER A 81 -6.38 9.66 -16.60
N SER A 82 -5.30 10.43 -16.42
CA SER A 82 -4.25 10.55 -17.43
C SER A 82 -3.51 9.22 -17.65
N ALA A 83 -3.54 8.34 -16.64
CA ALA A 83 -2.80 7.08 -16.58
C ALA A 83 -1.30 7.22 -16.90
N SER A 84 -0.73 8.37 -16.54
CA SER A 84 0.69 8.67 -16.77
C SER A 84 1.60 8.09 -15.68
N GLN A 85 1.06 7.84 -14.48
CA GLN A 85 1.76 7.22 -13.36
C GLN A 85 0.96 6.06 -12.80
N SER A 86 1.47 4.84 -12.98
CA SER A 86 0.85 3.62 -12.50
C SER A 86 1.18 3.36 -11.04
N ILE A 87 0.19 2.89 -10.30
CA ILE A 87 0.33 2.29 -8.96
C ILE A 87 0.44 0.77 -9.10
N PHE A 88 -0.44 0.19 -9.92
CA PHE A 88 -0.47 -1.24 -10.21
C PHE A 88 -0.87 -1.48 -11.67
N VAL A 89 -0.28 -2.49 -12.31
CA VAL A 89 -0.69 -2.96 -13.64
C VAL A 89 -0.74 -4.49 -13.58
N GLY A 90 -1.94 -5.05 -13.69
CA GLY A 90 -2.14 -6.49 -13.75
C GLY A 90 -1.79 -7.07 -15.10
N ASP A 91 -1.43 -8.37 -15.11
CA ASP A 91 -1.32 -9.16 -16.32
C ASP A 91 -2.63 -9.12 -17.12
N THR A 92 -2.55 -9.34 -18.44
CA THR A 92 -3.75 -9.42 -19.28
C THR A 92 -4.16 -10.88 -19.47
N ILE A 93 -5.44 -11.18 -19.23
CA ILE A 93 -6.04 -12.50 -19.44
C ILE A 93 -7.11 -12.45 -20.52
N THR A 94 -7.28 -13.53 -21.27
CA THR A 94 -8.31 -13.62 -22.33
C THR A 94 -9.45 -14.51 -21.86
N GLY A 95 -10.65 -13.95 -21.78
CA GLY A 95 -11.81 -14.65 -21.23
C GLY A 95 -12.32 -15.81 -22.10
N PRO A 96 -13.08 -16.77 -21.54
CA PRO A 96 -13.40 -16.90 -20.13
C PRO A 96 -12.20 -17.43 -19.32
N GLU A 97 -11.73 -16.65 -18.36
CA GLU A 97 -10.58 -16.98 -17.51
C GLU A 97 -10.61 -16.14 -16.23
N THR A 98 -10.10 -16.70 -15.13
CA THR A 98 -9.95 -16.01 -13.85
C THR A 98 -8.48 -15.86 -13.49
N THR A 99 -8.12 -14.76 -12.83
CA THR A 99 -6.79 -14.58 -12.23
C THR A 99 -6.87 -13.82 -10.92
N THR A 100 -5.77 -13.80 -10.17
CA THR A 100 -5.65 -13.06 -8.93
C THR A 100 -4.53 -12.04 -9.05
N TYR A 101 -4.85 -10.77 -8.78
CA TYR A 101 -3.86 -9.71 -8.67
C TYR A 101 -3.62 -9.35 -7.22
N THR A 102 -2.38 -9.08 -6.85
CA THR A 102 -2.02 -8.61 -5.51
C THR A 102 -1.13 -7.37 -5.59
N PHE A 103 -1.45 -6.35 -4.79
CA PHE A 103 -0.68 -5.12 -4.70
C PHE A 103 -0.97 -4.39 -3.39
N THR A 104 -0.07 -3.51 -2.97
CA THR A 104 -0.30 -2.63 -1.82
C THR A 104 -0.96 -1.33 -2.28
N ALA A 105 -2.11 -0.98 -1.70
CA ALA A 105 -2.80 0.27 -1.97
C ALA A 105 -1.95 1.49 -1.55
N PRO A 106 -2.18 2.67 -2.15
CA PRO A 106 -1.55 3.90 -1.70
C PRO A 106 -1.74 4.13 -0.19
N SER A 107 -0.73 4.64 0.49
CA SER A 107 -0.82 5.00 1.91
C SER A 107 -1.51 6.35 2.14
N GLU A 108 -1.62 7.19 1.11
CA GLU A 108 -2.31 8.48 1.17
C GLU A 108 -3.79 8.27 0.81
N PRO A 109 -4.74 8.58 1.71
CA PRO A 109 -6.16 8.58 1.39
C PRO A 109 -6.50 9.51 0.23
N GLY A 110 -7.45 9.12 -0.61
CA GLY A 110 -7.85 9.90 -1.76
C GLY A 110 -8.55 9.09 -2.83
N THR A 111 -8.95 9.78 -3.89
CA THR A 111 -9.51 9.15 -5.09
C THR A 111 -8.41 8.97 -6.12
N TYR A 112 -8.17 7.72 -6.47
CA TYR A 112 -7.30 7.27 -7.54
C TYR A 112 -8.16 6.72 -8.68
N PHE A 113 -7.53 6.23 -9.74
CA PHE A 113 -8.23 5.80 -10.95
C PHE A 113 -7.88 4.35 -11.27
N PHE A 114 -8.86 3.54 -11.64
CA PHE A 114 -8.61 2.23 -12.23
C PHE A 114 -9.19 2.11 -13.64
N ARG A 115 -8.57 1.28 -14.47
CA ARG A 115 -9.06 0.95 -15.81
C ARG A 115 -8.62 -0.43 -16.29
N CYS A 116 -9.22 -0.87 -17.40
CA CYS A 116 -8.57 -1.81 -18.30
C CYS A 116 -7.71 -1.04 -19.33
N ASP A 117 -6.46 -1.45 -19.51
CA ASP A 117 -5.54 -0.85 -20.48
C ASP A 117 -5.86 -1.22 -21.94
N ILE A 118 -6.54 -2.35 -22.15
CA ILE A 118 -7.00 -2.79 -23.47
C ILE A 118 -8.21 -1.96 -23.93
N HIS A 119 -9.08 -1.58 -22.98
CA HIS A 119 -10.33 -0.83 -23.24
C HIS A 119 -10.41 0.48 -22.43
N PRO A 120 -9.43 1.39 -22.59
CA PRO A 120 -9.20 2.51 -21.68
C PRO A 120 -10.27 3.61 -21.75
N GLN A 121 -11.20 3.53 -22.70
CA GLN A 121 -12.30 4.49 -22.85
C GLN A 121 -13.63 3.96 -22.32
N GLN A 122 -13.76 2.66 -22.08
CA GLN A 122 -15.01 2.01 -21.69
C GLN A 122 -14.97 1.45 -20.27
N MET A 123 -13.82 0.90 -19.87
CA MET A 123 -13.67 0.14 -18.64
C MET A 123 -12.82 0.94 -17.66
N THR A 124 -13.47 1.80 -16.89
CA THR A 124 -12.82 2.72 -15.95
C THR A 124 -13.64 2.90 -14.69
N GLY A 125 -13.01 3.24 -13.58
CA GLY A 125 -13.69 3.60 -12.34
C GLY A 125 -12.78 4.29 -11.32
N ASP A 126 -13.37 4.64 -10.19
CA ASP A 126 -12.70 5.30 -9.08
C ASP A 126 -12.15 4.27 -8.07
N PHE A 127 -10.88 4.39 -7.74
CA PHE A 127 -10.24 3.60 -6.69
C PHE A 127 -10.06 4.48 -5.45
N ILE A 128 -10.93 4.31 -4.47
CA ILE A 128 -10.97 5.15 -3.27
C ILE A 128 -10.14 4.50 -2.16
N VAL A 129 -9.20 5.27 -1.63
CA VAL A 129 -8.37 4.89 -0.49
C VAL A 129 -8.82 5.71 0.72
N GLN A 130 -9.10 5.06 1.86
CA GLN A 130 -9.60 5.71 3.09
C GLN A 130 -9.00 5.18 4.39
#